data_AF-A0A562Q6Z3-F1
#
_entry.id   AF-A0A562Q6Z3-F1
#
_cell.length_a   1.000
_cell.length_b   1.000
_cell.length_c   1.000
_cell.angle_alpha   90.00
_cell.angle_beta   90.00
_cell.angle_gamma   90.00
#
_symmetry.space_group_name_H-M   'P 1'
#
loop_
_entity.id
_entity.type
_entity.pdbx_description
1 polymer ?
#
loop_
_entity_poly.entity_id
_entity_poly.type
_entity_poly.pdbx_seq_one_letter_code
_entity_poly.pdbx_strand_id
1 'polypeptide(L)'
;MKKFLKISFLPLLLLISMTLFLRCDNDSNMPELSGESKQFVLFAKSNPAINGTVTFSKKNDGSTLVTVQLSGTRTGENHPAHIHTSSAAQGGAILVDLNAIDGKTGKSETVIKTLNDGSAITYEQLLALDAYFNVHLSATDLATLIAQGDIGINELTSTSKTYTLSSVTYPAISGTAKLTKRVNGKTLVSISLTGTTQGVSSIAHIHLNTVAQTGGVVVDLTPVNGTTGKSETSVNNLNTGVAISYDELLNFNGYINVHESASAISTLIAQGDIGKNELTTISKTYALNAVTNNAISGTAKFTKRVSGETLISIALTGTTAGVISPAHIHLNSVAQGGGIAIDLTAVNGTTGKSETSVSKLNNGTAITYDMLLDFNGYINVHQSATNLSTIIAQGNIGSNTGNNTALNYNVTNSGASSYIFNGNGLTNSNNPNLTLQRGKTYTFTVNTPGHPFLIKSVQSTGTANPYSDGVTNNGSSNGVITFTIPSNAPNTLYYICEFHSSMTGVITVTN
;
A
#
# COMPACT_ATOMS: atom_id res chain seq x y z
N MET A 1 -6.36 32.74 9.03
CA MET A 1 -5.27 31.98 8.36
C MET A 1 -3.97 32.18 9.14
N LYS A 2 -3.60 31.24 10.02
CA LYS A 2 -2.30 31.21 10.69
C LYS A 2 -1.58 29.95 10.21
N LYS A 3 -0.53 30.11 9.41
CA LYS A 3 0.32 29.01 8.95
C LYS A 3 1.21 28.57 10.09
N PHE A 4 1.06 27.33 10.56
CA PHE A 4 2.00 26.68 11.46
C PHE A 4 3.22 26.22 10.65
N LEU A 5 4.39 26.71 11.02
CA LEU A 5 5.68 26.33 10.46
C LEU A 5 6.08 24.98 11.08
N LYS A 6 6.22 23.94 10.25
CA LYS A 6 6.78 22.65 10.68
C LYS A 6 8.30 22.81 10.85
N ILE A 7 8.78 22.76 12.08
CA ILE A 7 10.21 22.70 12.39
C ILE A 7 10.65 21.24 12.23
N SER A 8 11.43 20.96 11.18
CA SER A 8 12.11 19.69 10.96
C SER A 8 13.40 19.70 11.79
N PHE A 9 13.49 18.83 12.80
CA PHE A 9 14.74 18.58 13.52
C PHE A 9 15.71 17.83 12.59
N LEU A 10 16.71 18.55 12.09
CA LEU A 10 17.86 18.00 11.37
C LEU A 10 18.95 17.70 12.40
N PRO A 11 19.47 16.46 12.52
CA PRO A 11 20.62 16.21 13.38
C PRO A 11 21.85 16.84 12.72
N LEU A 12 22.36 17.90 13.35
CA LEU A 12 23.59 18.57 12.95
C LEU A 12 24.76 17.64 13.25
N LEU A 13 25.36 17.06 12.20
CA LEU A 13 26.62 16.32 12.28
C LEU A 13 27.74 17.33 12.57
N LEU A 14 28.07 17.52 13.85
CA LEU A 14 29.18 18.36 14.25
C LEU A 14 30.47 17.52 14.20
N LEU A 15 31.17 17.58 13.07
CA LEU A 15 32.54 17.08 12.95
C LEU A 15 33.46 18.02 13.75
N ILE A 16 33.70 17.71 15.02
CA ILE A 16 34.78 18.35 15.78
C ILE A 16 36.05 17.52 15.54
N SER A 17 36.87 17.93 14.57
CA SER A 17 38.29 17.55 14.57
C SER A 17 39.02 18.49 15.53
N MET A 18 39.30 18.03 16.75
CA MET A 18 40.17 18.75 17.67
C MET A 18 41.52 18.03 17.71
N THR A 19 42.43 18.41 16.82
CA THR A 19 43.86 18.09 16.96
C THR A 19 44.50 19.14 17.86
N LEU A 20 44.85 18.75 19.08
CA LEU A 20 45.74 19.49 19.97
C LEU A 20 46.81 18.53 20.47
N PHE A 21 47.95 18.52 19.79
CA PHE A 21 49.17 17.91 20.28
C PHE A 21 49.81 18.88 21.29
N LEU A 22 49.62 18.62 22.58
CA LEU A 22 50.54 19.08 23.60
C LEU A 22 51.45 17.90 23.95
N ARG A 23 52.67 17.97 23.41
CA ARG A 23 53.79 17.10 23.76
C ARG A 23 54.20 17.42 25.19
N CYS A 24 53.90 16.51 26.11
CA CYS A 24 54.50 16.49 27.44
C CYS A 24 55.35 15.22 27.51
N ASP A 25 56.67 15.38 27.47
CA ASP A 25 57.61 14.31 27.77
C ASP A 25 57.46 13.96 29.26
N ASN A 26 56.90 12.78 29.55
CA ASN A 26 57.30 11.97 30.69
C ASN A 26 56.83 10.53 30.49
N ASP A 27 57.80 9.64 30.55
CA ASP A 27 57.70 8.18 30.50
C ASP A 27 56.39 7.62 31.07
N SER A 28 55.54 7.14 30.17
CA SER A 28 54.62 6.05 30.48
C SER A 28 54.48 5.19 29.23
N ASN A 29 54.91 3.93 29.32
CA ASN A 29 54.81 2.89 28.29
C ASN A 29 53.34 2.49 28.01
N MET A 30 52.42 3.47 27.97
CA MET A 30 51.01 3.25 27.74
C MET A 30 50.74 3.23 26.23
N PRO A 31 50.02 2.22 25.73
CA PRO A 31 49.70 2.14 24.31
C PRO A 31 48.94 3.37 23.82
N GLU A 32 49.52 4.06 22.83
CA GLU A 32 48.92 5.23 22.18
C GLU A 32 47.76 4.83 21.26
N LEU A 33 46.92 5.82 20.90
CA LEU A 33 45.85 5.65 19.92
C LEU A 33 46.44 5.58 18.51
N SER A 34 45.94 4.64 17.71
CA SER A 34 46.32 4.48 16.29
C SER A 34 45.66 5.52 15.37
N GLY A 35 44.62 6.19 15.83
CA GLY A 35 43.78 7.12 15.06
C GLY A 35 42.51 6.48 14.48
N GLU A 36 42.41 5.15 14.40
CA GLU A 36 41.19 4.44 14.00
C GLU A 36 40.14 4.50 15.11
N SER A 37 38.92 4.94 14.77
CA SER A 37 37.80 4.96 15.73
C SER A 37 36.44 4.76 15.04
N LYS A 38 35.47 4.29 15.83
CA LYS A 38 34.07 4.12 15.43
C LYS A 38 33.18 4.57 16.57
N GLN A 39 32.21 5.42 16.25
CA GLN A 39 31.23 5.94 17.21
C GLN A 39 29.86 5.31 16.95
N PHE A 40 29.15 4.99 18.04
CA PHE A 40 27.78 4.50 18.07
C PHE A 40 26.91 5.42 18.92
N VAL A 41 25.64 5.55 18.56
CA VAL A 41 24.67 6.40 19.27
C VAL A 41 23.99 5.60 20.38
N LEU A 42 23.84 6.22 21.55
CA LEU A 42 23.06 5.72 22.67
C LEU A 42 21.78 6.54 22.81
N PHE A 43 20.64 5.86 22.70
CA PHE A 43 19.31 6.47 22.79
C PHE A 43 18.80 6.47 24.22
N ALA A 44 18.01 7.49 24.54
CA ALA A 44 17.37 7.65 25.84
C ALA A 44 16.40 6.50 26.15
N LYS A 45 16.36 6.06 27.42
CA LYS A 45 15.41 5.06 27.92
C LYS A 45 14.48 5.66 28.98
N SER A 46 14.74 5.42 30.26
CA SER A 46 13.87 5.90 31.36
C SER A 46 13.80 7.42 31.49
N ASN A 47 14.84 8.14 31.08
CA ASN A 47 14.88 9.60 31.10
C ASN A 47 15.13 10.15 29.67
N PRO A 48 14.16 10.84 29.05
CA PRO A 48 14.31 11.37 27.69
C PRO A 48 15.40 12.43 27.54
N ALA A 49 15.87 13.02 28.64
CA ALA A 49 16.97 13.99 28.63
C ALA A 49 18.35 13.34 28.53
N ILE A 50 18.47 12.03 28.81
CA ILE A 50 19.76 11.32 28.81
C ILE A 50 19.95 10.62 27.49
N ASN A 51 20.94 11.03 26.72
CA ASN A 51 21.38 10.40 25.47
C ASN A 51 22.88 10.62 25.28
N GLY A 52 23.50 9.94 24.33
CA GLY A 52 24.93 10.13 24.12
C GLY A 52 25.53 9.22 23.07
N THR A 53 26.82 8.95 23.22
CA THR A 53 27.57 8.11 22.31
C THR A 53 28.54 7.20 23.06
N VAL A 54 28.89 6.09 22.42
CA VAL A 54 30.04 5.26 22.80
C VAL A 54 31.00 5.22 21.61
N THR A 55 32.27 5.48 21.85
CA THR A 55 33.32 5.53 20.83
C THR A 55 34.36 4.46 21.12
N PHE A 56 34.59 3.58 20.15
CA PHE A 56 35.67 2.59 20.18
C PHE A 56 36.86 3.15 19.41
N SER A 57 38.00 3.29 20.08
CA SER A 57 39.24 3.81 19.50
C SER A 57 40.35 2.78 19.65
N LYS A 58 40.97 2.41 18.52
CA LYS A 58 42.01 1.38 18.49
C LYS A 58 43.33 1.92 19.01
N LYS A 59 43.99 1.14 19.86
CA LYS A 59 45.35 1.39 20.35
C LYS A 59 46.39 0.62 19.55
N ASN A 60 47.64 1.10 19.59
CA ASN A 60 48.76 0.50 18.85
C ASN A 60 49.13 -0.92 19.31
N ASP A 61 48.70 -1.33 20.52
CA ASP A 61 48.87 -2.69 21.03
C ASP A 61 47.69 -3.62 20.70
N GLY A 62 46.75 -3.18 19.84
CA GLY A 62 45.56 -3.93 19.43
C GLY A 62 44.38 -3.86 20.42
N SER A 63 44.57 -3.25 21.59
CA SER A 63 43.50 -3.02 22.55
C SER A 63 42.55 -1.90 22.11
N THR A 64 41.36 -1.85 22.71
CA THR A 64 40.35 -0.83 22.39
C THR A 64 40.11 0.09 23.58
N LEU A 65 40.28 1.40 23.39
CA LEU A 65 39.74 2.40 24.31
C LEU A 65 38.27 2.62 23.98
N VAL A 66 37.39 2.33 24.94
CA VAL A 66 35.97 2.65 24.89
C VAL A 66 35.72 3.92 25.68
N THR A 67 35.29 4.97 25.00
CA THR A 67 34.89 6.25 25.61
C THR A 67 33.38 6.41 25.52
N VAL A 68 32.71 6.55 26.66
CA VAL A 68 31.29 6.89 26.72
C VAL A 68 31.14 8.36 27.01
N GLN A 69 30.25 9.04 26.29
CA GLN A 69 29.88 10.42 26.57
C GLN A 69 28.36 10.55 26.54
N LEU A 70 27.78 10.82 27.71
CA LEU A 70 26.37 11.12 27.90
C LEU A 70 26.15 12.62 28.11
N SER A 71 24.97 13.07 27.74
CA SER A 71 24.40 14.37 28.10
C SER A 71 23.23 14.15 29.07
N GLY A 72 22.93 15.16 29.90
CA GLY A 72 21.76 15.14 30.78
C GLY A 72 21.92 14.33 32.08
N THR A 73 23.12 13.83 32.38
CA THR A 73 23.47 13.22 33.69
C THR A 73 23.60 14.30 34.77
N ARG A 74 23.59 13.92 36.06
CA ARG A 74 23.72 14.87 37.16
C ARG A 74 24.94 14.60 38.04
N THR A 75 25.53 15.68 38.55
CA THR A 75 26.63 15.63 39.53
C THR A 75 26.26 14.77 40.73
N GLY A 76 27.16 13.86 41.11
CA GLY A 76 26.96 12.92 42.22
C GLY A 76 26.35 11.59 41.81
N GLU A 77 25.86 11.46 40.58
CA GLU A 77 25.42 10.19 40.01
C GLU A 77 26.64 9.40 39.46
N ASN A 78 26.52 8.08 39.45
CA ASN A 78 27.50 7.17 38.85
C ASN A 78 26.76 6.02 38.17
N HIS A 79 26.98 5.83 36.87
CA HIS A 79 26.14 4.98 36.04
C HIS A 79 26.93 3.77 35.51
N PRO A 80 26.68 2.55 36.00
CA PRO A 80 27.30 1.34 35.45
C PRO A 80 26.94 1.16 33.98
N ALA A 81 27.85 0.57 33.20
CA ALA A 81 27.63 0.27 31.80
C ALA A 81 28.25 -1.05 31.38
N HIS A 82 27.63 -1.70 30.41
CA HIS A 82 28.01 -3.04 29.95
C HIS A 82 27.85 -3.18 28.44
N ILE A 83 28.70 -4.00 27.83
CA ILE A 83 28.47 -4.56 26.50
C ILE A 83 27.83 -5.94 26.66
N HIS A 84 26.73 -6.19 25.95
CA HIS A 84 25.98 -7.43 25.98
C HIS A 84 25.97 -8.12 24.61
N THR A 85 25.77 -9.45 24.58
CA THR A 85 25.49 -10.20 23.35
C THR A 85 24.13 -9.84 22.74
N SER A 86 23.93 -10.15 21.46
CA SER A 86 22.67 -9.96 20.72
C SER A 86 22.32 -8.49 20.51
N SER A 87 21.07 -8.20 20.13
CA SER A 87 20.57 -6.82 19.97
C SER A 87 19.87 -6.31 21.23
N ALA A 88 19.79 -4.98 21.37
CA ALA A 88 19.11 -4.30 22.47
C ALA A 88 17.65 -4.72 22.65
N ALA A 89 16.95 -5.04 21.55
CA ALA A 89 15.56 -5.49 21.57
C ALA A 89 15.40 -6.96 22.00
N GLN A 90 16.46 -7.77 21.93
CA GLN A 90 16.45 -9.18 22.35
C GLN A 90 16.98 -9.36 23.77
N GLY A 91 17.91 -8.50 24.18
CA GLY A 91 18.70 -8.71 25.39
C GLY A 91 19.76 -9.80 25.22
N GLY A 92 20.65 -9.92 26.20
CA GLY A 92 21.70 -10.92 26.17
C GLY A 92 22.62 -10.89 27.39
N ALA A 93 23.52 -11.85 27.45
CA ALA A 93 24.51 -11.96 28.52
C ALA A 93 25.53 -10.82 28.44
N ILE A 94 26.09 -10.42 29.59
CA ILE A 94 27.16 -9.42 29.66
C ILE A 94 28.45 -10.03 29.11
N LEU A 95 29.07 -9.34 28.15
CA LEU A 95 30.38 -9.67 27.58
C LEU A 95 31.51 -8.89 28.25
N VAL A 96 31.28 -7.61 28.56
CA VAL A 96 32.28 -6.71 29.12
C VAL A 96 31.65 -5.76 30.12
N ASP A 97 32.23 -5.70 31.32
CA ASP A 97 31.97 -4.63 32.29
C ASP A 97 32.84 -3.41 32.01
N LEU A 98 32.23 -2.22 32.04
CA LEU A 98 32.94 -0.96 31.81
C LEU A 98 33.04 -0.15 33.08
N ASN A 99 34.00 0.78 33.09
CA ASN A 99 34.04 1.83 34.10
C ASN A 99 32.73 2.63 34.06
N ALA A 100 32.17 2.84 35.25
CA ALA A 100 30.93 3.58 35.40
C ALA A 100 31.09 5.04 34.93
N ILE A 101 30.03 5.58 34.32
CA ILE A 101 29.97 6.94 33.80
C ILE A 101 29.79 7.91 34.97
N ASP A 102 30.74 8.84 35.11
CA ASP A 102 30.69 9.92 36.09
C ASP A 102 29.55 10.89 35.72
N GLY A 103 28.58 11.07 36.62
CA GLY A 103 27.38 11.87 36.34
C GLY A 103 27.64 13.38 36.22
N LYS A 104 28.75 13.90 36.75
CA LYS A 104 29.14 15.31 36.62
C LYS A 104 29.65 15.64 35.22
N THR A 105 30.45 14.73 34.66
CA THR A 105 31.09 14.91 33.34
C THR A 105 30.34 14.21 32.21
N GLY A 106 29.48 13.25 32.55
CA GLY A 106 28.83 12.33 31.61
C GLY A 106 29.82 11.40 30.92
N LYS A 107 31.06 11.27 31.42
CA LYS A 107 32.15 10.57 30.72
C LYS A 107 32.61 9.31 31.47
N SER A 108 32.93 8.25 30.72
CA SER A 108 33.82 7.17 31.19
C SER A 108 34.76 6.70 30.10
N GLU A 109 35.87 6.09 30.52
CA GLU A 109 36.87 5.49 29.64
C GLU A 109 37.27 4.12 30.18
N THR A 110 37.26 3.09 29.33
CA THR A 110 37.66 1.72 29.66
C THR A 110 38.56 1.16 28.57
N VAL A 111 39.65 0.47 28.93
CA VAL A 111 40.50 -0.22 27.96
C VAL A 111 40.16 -1.69 27.93
N ILE A 112 39.70 -2.18 26.78
CA ILE A 112 39.32 -3.58 26.57
C ILE A 112 40.46 -4.31 25.85
N LYS A 113 40.89 -5.41 26.46
CA LYS A 113 41.82 -6.41 25.90
C LYS A 113 41.23 -7.82 25.93
N THR A 114 40.36 -8.07 26.90
CA THR A 114 39.71 -9.35 27.12
C THR A 114 38.22 -9.14 27.40
N LEU A 115 37.42 -10.17 27.14
CA LEU A 115 36.06 -10.28 27.64
C LEU A 115 36.07 -10.66 29.13
N ASN A 116 34.90 -10.64 29.77
CA ASN A 116 34.73 -11.02 31.17
C ASN A 116 35.09 -12.49 31.46
N ASP A 117 35.05 -13.36 30.46
CA ASP A 117 35.49 -14.77 30.57
C ASP A 117 37.02 -14.95 30.42
N GLY A 118 37.76 -13.85 30.22
CA GLY A 118 39.21 -13.84 30.04
C GLY A 118 39.69 -14.08 28.61
N SER A 119 38.79 -14.36 27.65
CA SER A 119 39.17 -14.51 26.24
C SER A 119 39.66 -13.17 25.67
N ALA A 120 40.72 -13.20 24.87
CA ALA A 120 41.27 -12.00 24.23
C ALA A 120 40.34 -11.52 23.10
N ILE A 121 40.22 -10.19 22.95
CA ILE A 121 39.43 -9.57 21.88
C ILE A 121 40.16 -8.37 21.28
N THR A 122 40.25 -8.31 19.94
CA THR A 122 40.82 -7.16 19.22
C THR A 122 39.78 -6.08 18.94
N TYR A 123 40.24 -4.90 18.52
CA TYR A 123 39.37 -3.83 18.01
C TYR A 123 38.44 -4.29 16.89
N GLU A 124 38.98 -4.99 15.88
CA GLU A 124 38.20 -5.49 14.74
C GLU A 124 37.15 -6.52 15.18
N GLN A 125 37.51 -7.40 16.12
CA GLN A 125 36.58 -8.37 16.68
C GLN A 125 35.47 -7.70 17.50
N LEU A 126 35.79 -6.64 18.26
CA LEU A 126 34.81 -5.87 19.01
C LEU A 126 33.82 -5.15 18.09
N LEU A 127 34.28 -4.63 16.94
CA LEU A 127 33.40 -4.08 15.90
C LEU A 127 32.58 -5.14 15.17
N ALA A 128 33.03 -6.38 15.13
CA ALA A 128 32.33 -7.49 14.50
C ALA A 128 31.27 -8.15 15.40
N LEU A 129 31.13 -7.73 16.68
CA LEU A 129 30.20 -8.34 17.62
C LEU A 129 28.73 -8.10 17.24
N ASP A 130 27.92 -9.17 17.33
CA ASP A 130 26.46 -9.10 17.44
C ASP A 130 26.17 -8.68 18.89
N ALA A 131 26.19 -7.37 19.17
CA ALA A 131 26.17 -6.83 20.53
C ALA A 131 25.36 -5.52 20.67
N TYR A 132 25.03 -5.19 21.91
CA TYR A 132 24.45 -3.90 22.28
C TYR A 132 25.07 -3.37 23.58
N PHE A 133 24.87 -2.09 23.84
CA PHE A 133 25.43 -1.34 24.95
C PHE A 133 24.31 -0.87 25.88
N ASN A 134 24.48 -1.05 27.18
CA ASN A 134 23.57 -0.60 28.22
C ASN A 134 24.23 0.40 29.16
N VAL A 135 23.45 1.39 29.59
CA VAL A 135 23.78 2.24 30.74
C VAL A 135 22.65 2.18 31.76
N HIS A 136 23.02 1.88 32.99
CA HIS A 136 22.11 1.71 34.12
C HIS A 136 21.97 2.99 34.94
N LEU A 137 20.88 3.14 35.70
CA LEU A 137 20.65 4.31 36.53
C LEU A 137 21.69 4.43 37.64
N SER A 138 21.99 3.34 38.35
CA SER A 138 23.03 3.33 39.38
C SER A 138 23.47 1.90 39.72
N ALA A 139 24.53 1.76 40.53
CA ALA A 139 24.96 0.45 41.04
C ALA A 139 23.92 -0.22 41.96
N THR A 140 22.99 0.53 42.53
CA THR A 140 21.89 0.01 43.37
C THR A 140 20.59 -0.17 42.60
N ASP A 141 20.47 0.38 41.40
CA ASP A 141 19.35 0.20 40.47
C ASP A 141 19.87 -0.12 39.06
N LEU A 142 20.26 -1.39 38.88
CA LEU A 142 20.66 -1.95 37.60
C LEU A 142 19.45 -2.32 36.72
N ALA A 143 18.22 -2.34 37.26
CA ALA A 143 17.04 -2.67 36.46
C ALA A 143 16.63 -1.49 35.56
N THR A 144 16.81 -0.27 36.05
CA THR A 144 16.49 0.95 35.31
C THR A 144 17.60 1.30 34.32
N LEU A 145 17.31 1.21 33.02
CA LEU A 145 18.21 1.69 31.97
C LEU A 145 17.98 3.18 31.70
N ILE A 146 19.04 3.96 31.57
CA ILE A 146 18.98 5.39 31.22
C ILE A 146 19.36 5.65 29.76
N ALA A 147 20.26 4.86 29.20
CA ALA A 147 20.63 4.92 27.78
C ALA A 147 20.97 3.51 27.25
N GLN A 148 20.71 3.28 25.96
CA GLN A 148 20.94 2.00 25.30
C GLN A 148 21.18 2.20 23.79
N GLY A 149 22.02 1.37 23.19
CA GLY A 149 22.22 1.39 21.74
C GLY A 149 22.83 0.10 21.21
N ASP A 150 22.47 -0.27 19.98
CA ASP A 150 23.09 -1.39 19.28
C ASP A 150 24.49 -0.99 18.77
N ILE A 151 25.45 -1.91 18.88
CA ILE A 151 26.85 -1.70 18.49
C ILE A 151 27.36 -2.83 17.59
N GLY A 152 28.56 -2.68 17.06
CA GLY A 152 29.17 -3.66 16.16
C GLY A 152 28.29 -3.95 14.95
N ILE A 153 28.12 -5.22 14.58
CA ILE A 153 27.30 -5.61 13.42
C ILE A 153 25.79 -5.49 13.68
N ASN A 154 25.36 -5.19 14.90
CA ASN A 154 23.97 -4.85 15.20
C ASN A 154 23.65 -3.39 14.97
N GLU A 155 24.62 -2.52 14.72
CA GLU A 155 24.37 -1.11 14.43
C GLU A 155 23.24 -0.96 13.38
N LEU A 156 22.28 -0.10 13.66
CA LEU A 156 21.22 0.24 12.72
C LEU A 156 21.80 1.13 11.62
N THR A 157 21.55 0.75 10.37
CA THR A 157 21.87 1.58 9.21
C THR A 157 20.81 2.66 9.01
N SER A 158 21.06 3.62 8.11
CA SER A 158 20.06 4.60 7.69
C SER A 158 18.98 4.00 6.78
N THR A 159 19.18 2.80 6.25
CA THR A 159 18.23 2.10 5.38
C THR A 159 17.02 1.64 6.18
N SER A 160 15.86 2.18 5.83
CA SER A 160 14.59 1.81 6.47
C SER A 160 13.41 1.96 5.53
N LYS A 161 12.32 1.26 5.87
CA LYS A 161 11.04 1.32 5.17
C LYS A 161 9.91 1.43 6.19
N THR A 162 8.98 2.33 5.94
CA THR A 162 7.83 2.56 6.82
C THR A 162 6.55 2.17 6.11
N TYR A 163 5.70 1.39 6.78
CA TYR A 163 4.37 0.99 6.35
C TYR A 163 3.32 1.61 7.26
N THR A 164 2.18 1.98 6.68
CA THR A 164 1.03 2.48 7.44
C THR A 164 0.25 1.33 8.07
N LEU A 165 -0.14 1.49 9.33
CA LEU A 165 -1.08 0.62 10.02
C LEU A 165 -2.41 1.39 10.20
N SER A 166 -3.41 1.00 9.43
CA SER A 166 -4.74 1.61 9.43
C SER A 166 -5.57 1.12 10.61
N SER A 167 -6.49 1.95 11.08
CA SER A 167 -7.44 1.60 12.13
C SER A 167 -8.39 0.48 11.70
N VAL A 168 -8.79 -0.35 12.66
CA VAL A 168 -9.78 -1.43 12.45
C VAL A 168 -11.00 -1.23 13.34
N THR A 169 -10.97 -1.71 14.59
CA THR A 169 -12.10 -1.59 15.53
C THR A 169 -12.27 -0.15 16.04
N TYR A 170 -11.15 0.53 16.32
CA TYR A 170 -11.16 1.84 16.95
C TYR A 170 -10.61 2.90 15.98
N PRO A 171 -11.44 3.84 15.49
CA PRO A 171 -11.01 4.83 14.49
C PRO A 171 -9.84 5.72 14.94
N ALA A 172 -9.67 5.91 16.24
CA ALA A 172 -8.58 6.70 16.83
C ALA A 172 -7.23 5.97 16.86
N ILE A 173 -7.22 4.63 16.70
CA ILE A 173 -5.99 3.82 16.77
C ILE A 173 -5.45 3.57 15.38
N SER A 174 -4.34 4.21 15.05
CA SER A 174 -3.62 4.01 13.79
C SER A 174 -2.15 4.35 13.98
N GLY A 175 -1.30 4.05 13.00
CA GLY A 175 0.11 4.39 13.10
C GLY A 175 0.96 3.80 12.00
N THR A 176 2.16 3.36 12.37
CA THR A 176 3.15 2.85 11.41
C THR A 176 3.93 1.67 11.97
N ALA A 177 4.43 0.83 11.07
CA ALA A 177 5.50 -0.12 11.32
C ALA A 177 6.72 0.28 10.49
N LYS A 178 7.88 0.46 11.12
CA LYS A 178 9.14 0.80 10.48
C LYS A 178 10.10 -0.38 10.56
N LEU A 179 10.56 -0.86 9.41
CA LEU A 179 11.64 -1.83 9.29
C LEU A 179 12.95 -1.05 9.11
N THR A 180 13.93 -1.29 9.97
CA THR A 180 15.27 -0.68 9.90
C THR A 180 16.32 -1.77 9.75
N LYS A 181 17.18 -1.65 8.74
CA LYS A 181 18.22 -2.63 8.43
C LYS A 181 19.40 -2.49 9.39
N ARG A 182 19.87 -3.60 9.96
CA ARG A 182 21.13 -3.69 10.71
C ARG A 182 22.31 -3.94 9.77
N VAL A 183 23.53 -3.65 10.22
CA VAL A 183 24.77 -3.94 9.46
C VAL A 183 24.87 -5.43 9.10
N ASN A 184 24.46 -6.33 9.99
CA ASN A 184 24.40 -7.78 9.74
C ASN A 184 23.24 -8.22 8.82
N GLY A 185 22.48 -7.30 8.22
CA GLY A 185 21.38 -7.59 7.32
C GLY A 185 20.06 -8.02 8.00
N LYS A 186 20.03 -8.17 9.33
CA LYS A 186 18.81 -8.45 10.10
C LYS A 186 17.95 -7.19 10.25
N THR A 187 16.73 -7.34 10.78
CA THR A 187 15.75 -6.23 10.83
C THR A 187 15.34 -5.87 12.24
N LEU A 188 15.31 -4.58 12.55
CA LEU A 188 14.51 -4.06 13.66
C LEU A 188 13.14 -3.62 13.14
N VAL A 189 12.07 -4.21 13.67
CA VAL A 189 10.69 -3.79 13.44
C VAL A 189 10.25 -2.92 14.60
N SER A 190 9.97 -1.65 14.33
CA SER A 190 9.45 -0.69 15.31
C SER A 190 8.00 -0.34 14.97
N ILE A 191 7.06 -0.63 15.86
CA ILE A 191 5.66 -0.20 15.73
C ILE A 191 5.46 1.08 16.54
N SER A 192 4.74 2.04 15.97
CA SER A 192 4.33 3.28 16.64
C SER A 192 2.87 3.57 16.30
N LEU A 193 1.99 3.41 17.28
CA LEU A 193 0.55 3.69 17.22
C LEU A 193 0.20 4.94 18.03
N THR A 194 -0.85 5.63 17.62
CA THR A 194 -1.50 6.70 18.38
C THR A 194 -2.84 6.21 18.91
N GLY A 195 -3.35 6.83 19.97
CA GLY A 195 -4.68 6.53 20.51
C GLY A 195 -4.77 5.21 21.29
N THR A 196 -3.64 4.60 21.63
CA THR A 196 -3.59 3.36 22.44
C THR A 196 -4.06 3.60 23.88
N THR A 197 -4.55 2.54 24.51
CA THR A 197 -5.06 2.60 25.89
C THR A 197 -3.93 2.37 26.90
N GLN A 198 -3.76 3.30 27.84
CA GLN A 198 -2.74 3.19 28.89
C GLN A 198 -2.86 1.88 29.68
N GLY A 199 -1.73 1.23 29.96
CA GLY A 199 -1.67 -0.04 30.71
C GLY A 199 -2.05 -1.29 29.90
N VAL A 200 -2.57 -1.14 28.69
CA VAL A 200 -2.84 -2.27 27.79
C VAL A 200 -1.56 -2.68 27.06
N SER A 201 -1.37 -3.99 26.90
CA SER A 201 -0.30 -4.58 26.10
C SER A 201 -0.91 -5.25 24.88
N SER A 202 -0.77 -4.61 23.72
CA SER A 202 -1.42 -5.02 22.48
C SER A 202 -0.54 -5.96 21.68
N ILE A 203 -1.02 -7.18 21.43
CA ILE A 203 -0.24 -8.23 20.77
C ILE A 203 -0.10 -7.91 19.28
N ALA A 204 1.09 -8.06 18.71
CA ALA A 204 1.33 -7.78 17.30
C ALA A 204 2.04 -8.94 16.60
N HIS A 205 1.73 -9.15 15.32
CA HIS A 205 2.27 -10.24 14.52
C HIS A 205 2.53 -9.81 13.08
N ILE A 206 3.47 -10.48 12.41
CA ILE A 206 3.53 -10.54 10.94
C ILE A 206 2.83 -11.83 10.50
N HIS A 207 1.97 -11.71 9.49
CA HIS A 207 1.20 -12.79 8.88
C HIS A 207 1.57 -13.01 7.41
N LEU A 208 1.21 -14.17 6.86
CA LEU A 208 1.26 -14.47 5.42
C LEU A 208 0.13 -13.80 4.65
N ASN A 209 0.35 -13.56 3.36
CA ASN A 209 -0.60 -12.98 2.39
C ASN A 209 -0.86 -11.49 2.62
N THR A 210 -1.94 -10.98 2.04
CA THR A 210 -2.42 -9.62 2.23
C THR A 210 -3.44 -9.56 3.38
N VAL A 211 -3.66 -8.37 3.93
CA VAL A 211 -4.75 -8.10 4.89
C VAL A 211 -6.10 -8.66 4.39
N ALA A 212 -6.43 -8.41 3.12
CA ALA A 212 -7.71 -8.81 2.53
C ALA A 212 -7.86 -10.34 2.38
N GLN A 213 -6.75 -11.08 2.23
CA GLN A 213 -6.76 -12.54 2.12
C GLN A 213 -6.65 -13.23 3.49
N THR A 214 -6.08 -12.54 4.48
CA THR A 214 -5.68 -13.08 5.77
C THR A 214 -4.64 -14.23 5.64
N GLY A 215 -4.05 -14.65 6.76
CA GLY A 215 -3.12 -15.76 6.77
C GLY A 215 -2.61 -16.11 8.16
N GLY A 216 -1.83 -17.19 8.24
CA GLY A 216 -1.20 -17.63 9.49
C GLY A 216 -0.12 -16.65 9.97
N VAL A 217 0.12 -16.64 11.28
CA VAL A 217 1.21 -15.91 11.92
C VAL A 217 2.55 -16.53 11.52
N VAL A 218 3.53 -15.69 11.19
CA VAL A 218 4.89 -16.11 10.83
C VAL A 218 5.98 -15.48 11.69
N VAL A 219 5.71 -14.34 12.32
CA VAL A 219 6.62 -13.71 13.28
C VAL A 219 5.79 -13.12 14.41
N ASP A 220 6.11 -13.51 15.64
CA ASP A 220 5.61 -12.84 16.84
C ASP A 220 6.39 -11.56 17.10
N LEU A 221 5.69 -10.45 17.29
CA LEU A 221 6.30 -9.17 17.61
C LEU A 221 6.12 -8.85 19.09
N THR A 222 7.07 -8.12 19.65
CA THR A 222 6.95 -7.53 20.98
C THR A 222 5.63 -6.74 21.07
N PRO A 223 4.79 -7.00 22.09
CA PRO A 223 3.53 -6.28 22.25
C PRO A 223 3.72 -4.77 22.32
N VAL A 224 2.81 -4.03 21.69
CA VAL A 224 2.76 -2.57 21.72
C VAL A 224 2.37 -2.11 23.12
N ASN A 225 3.24 -1.32 23.76
CA ASN A 225 2.99 -0.74 25.07
C ASN A 225 1.95 0.38 24.94
N GLY A 226 0.77 0.19 25.53
CA GLY A 226 -0.37 1.09 25.36
C GLY A 226 -0.19 2.48 25.98
N THR A 227 0.77 2.68 26.89
CA THR A 227 1.12 4.01 27.41
C THR A 227 1.94 4.82 26.40
N THR A 228 2.88 4.18 25.72
CA THR A 228 3.79 4.85 24.77
C THR A 228 3.35 4.74 23.32
N GLY A 229 2.46 3.79 23.02
CA GLY A 229 2.06 3.39 21.67
C GLY A 229 3.16 2.66 20.89
N LYS A 230 4.24 2.21 21.54
CA LYS A 230 5.44 1.72 20.85
C LYS A 230 5.79 0.28 21.18
N SER A 231 6.41 -0.41 20.23
CA SER A 231 7.19 -1.64 20.46
C SER A 231 8.33 -1.76 19.47
N GLU A 232 9.32 -2.57 19.85
CA GLU A 232 10.50 -2.88 19.04
C GLU A 232 10.78 -4.37 19.11
N THR A 233 11.02 -4.99 17.95
CA THR A 233 11.31 -6.43 17.82
C THR A 233 12.47 -6.63 16.87
N SER A 234 13.47 -7.41 17.28
CA SER A 234 14.52 -7.86 16.36
C SER A 234 14.03 -9.10 15.61
N VAL A 235 13.84 -8.97 14.30
CA VAL A 235 13.36 -10.04 13.43
C VAL A 235 14.54 -10.63 12.68
N ASN A 236 14.90 -11.84 13.08
CA ASN A 236 16.04 -12.60 12.56
C ASN A 236 15.61 -13.91 11.91
N ASN A 237 14.51 -14.49 12.40
CA ASN A 237 13.95 -15.75 11.94
C ASN A 237 12.42 -15.63 11.91
N LEU A 238 11.80 -16.44 11.07
CA LEU A 238 10.40 -16.80 11.19
C LEU A 238 10.20 -17.68 12.44
N ASN A 239 8.96 -17.80 12.90
CA ASN A 239 8.58 -18.69 14.00
C ASN A 239 8.92 -20.18 13.73
N THR A 240 9.13 -20.54 12.47
CA THR A 240 9.61 -21.87 12.06
C THR A 240 11.12 -22.08 12.28
N GLY A 241 11.86 -21.04 12.67
CA GLY A 241 13.32 -21.05 12.82
C GLY A 241 14.08 -20.72 11.54
N VAL A 242 13.40 -20.54 10.40
CA VAL A 242 14.04 -20.14 9.13
C VAL A 242 14.51 -18.69 9.23
N ALA A 243 15.79 -18.44 8.94
CA ALA A 243 16.35 -17.10 8.94
C ALA A 243 15.68 -16.20 7.89
N ILE A 244 15.51 -14.92 8.21
CA ILE A 244 14.98 -13.92 7.29
C ILE A 244 15.75 -12.60 7.44
N SER A 245 16.27 -12.11 6.32
CA SER A 245 16.96 -10.82 6.23
C SER A 245 15.98 -9.66 6.01
N TYR A 246 16.49 -8.44 6.15
CA TYR A 246 15.77 -7.22 5.80
C TYR A 246 15.31 -7.20 4.34
N ASP A 247 16.19 -7.56 3.41
CA ASP A 247 15.88 -7.51 1.98
C ASP A 247 14.82 -8.56 1.61
N GLU A 248 14.83 -9.73 2.27
CA GLU A 248 13.77 -10.75 2.14
C GLU A 248 12.45 -10.27 2.74
N LEU A 249 12.48 -9.62 3.91
CA LEU A 249 11.28 -9.09 4.55
C LEU A 249 10.61 -7.97 3.72
N LEU A 250 11.40 -7.16 3.01
CA LEU A 250 10.89 -6.17 2.05
C LEU A 250 10.18 -6.79 0.83
N ASN A 251 10.48 -8.04 0.50
CA ASN A 251 9.83 -8.76 -0.61
C ASN A 251 8.80 -9.79 -0.12
N PHE A 252 8.60 -9.87 1.19
CA PHE A 252 7.76 -10.88 1.81
C PHE A 252 6.28 -10.67 1.45
N ASN A 253 5.58 -11.78 1.22
CA ASN A 253 4.13 -11.80 1.07
C ASN A 253 3.47 -11.73 2.45
N GLY A 254 3.39 -10.55 3.05
CA GLY A 254 2.83 -10.44 4.39
C GLY A 254 2.12 -9.15 4.72
N TYR A 255 1.55 -9.15 5.92
CA TYR A 255 0.90 -8.01 6.54
C TYR A 255 1.11 -8.05 8.05
N ILE A 256 0.93 -6.92 8.72
CA ILE A 256 0.98 -6.80 10.18
C ILE A 256 -0.44 -6.67 10.73
N ASN A 257 -0.69 -7.39 11.82
CA ASN A 257 -1.85 -7.19 12.68
C ASN A 257 -1.40 -6.74 14.06
N VAL A 258 -2.21 -5.87 14.66
CA VAL A 258 -2.15 -5.53 16.08
C VAL A 258 -3.52 -5.80 16.69
N HIS A 259 -3.52 -6.68 17.69
CA HIS A 259 -4.68 -7.08 18.48
C HIS A 259 -4.78 -6.22 19.74
N GLU A 260 -5.99 -6.09 20.29
CA GLU A 260 -6.24 -5.26 21.45
C GLU A 260 -5.40 -5.70 22.66
N SER A 261 -5.45 -6.98 23.02
CA SER A 261 -4.68 -7.55 24.13
C SER A 261 -4.67 -9.09 24.08
N ALA A 262 -3.92 -9.73 24.97
CA ALA A 262 -3.91 -11.19 25.10
C ALA A 262 -5.29 -11.78 25.47
N SER A 263 -6.10 -11.06 26.26
CA SER A 263 -7.46 -11.49 26.62
C SER A 263 -8.52 -11.15 25.56
N ALA A 264 -8.20 -10.26 24.62
CA ALA A 264 -9.07 -9.82 23.53
C ALA A 264 -8.41 -10.06 22.16
N ILE A 265 -7.82 -11.25 21.96
CA ILE A 265 -7.03 -11.57 20.76
C ILE A 265 -7.86 -11.53 19.46
N SER A 266 -9.19 -11.68 19.53
CA SER A 266 -10.05 -11.55 18.35
C SER A 266 -10.28 -10.10 17.91
N THR A 267 -10.02 -9.11 18.77
CA THR A 267 -10.22 -7.70 18.46
C THR A 267 -8.98 -7.12 17.80
N LEU A 268 -9.07 -6.81 16.50
CA LEU A 268 -8.02 -6.09 15.78
C LEU A 268 -8.17 -4.59 15.99
N ILE A 269 -7.06 -3.91 16.29
CA ILE A 269 -7.03 -2.45 16.52
C ILE A 269 -6.32 -1.70 15.40
N ALA A 270 -5.29 -2.31 14.79
CA ALA A 270 -4.60 -1.77 13.62
C ALA A 270 -4.07 -2.88 12.73
N GLN A 271 -3.98 -2.63 11.42
CA GLN A 271 -3.42 -3.58 10.46
C GLN A 271 -2.84 -2.87 9.23
N GLY A 272 -1.92 -3.52 8.51
CA GLY A 272 -1.38 -2.99 7.27
C GLY A 272 -0.54 -3.98 6.48
N ASP A 273 -0.66 -3.94 5.16
CA ASP A 273 0.16 -4.74 4.24
C ASP A 273 1.64 -4.28 4.29
N ILE A 274 2.57 -5.24 4.22
CA ILE A 274 4.02 -5.00 4.20
C ILE A 274 4.69 -5.71 3.02
N GLY A 275 5.99 -5.49 2.87
CA GLY A 275 6.78 -6.15 1.83
C GLY A 275 6.22 -5.89 0.44
N LYS A 276 6.10 -6.94 -0.38
CA LYS A 276 5.56 -6.81 -1.76
C LYS A 276 4.06 -6.48 -1.81
N ASN A 277 3.36 -6.61 -0.68
CA ASN A 277 1.94 -6.31 -0.60
C ASN A 277 1.65 -4.82 -0.39
N GLU A 278 2.65 -4.00 -0.13
CA GLU A 278 2.47 -2.55 0.01
C GLU A 278 1.66 -1.96 -1.14
N LEU A 279 0.65 -1.17 -0.81
CA LEU A 279 -0.12 -0.41 -1.79
C LEU A 279 0.68 0.80 -2.28
N THR A 280 0.76 0.94 -3.60
CA THR A 280 1.30 2.14 -4.22
C THR A 280 0.25 3.26 -4.24
N THR A 281 0.65 4.46 -4.66
CA THR A 281 -0.28 5.58 -4.90
C THR A 281 -1.03 5.46 -6.23
N ILE A 282 -0.67 4.51 -7.10
CA ILE A 282 -1.29 4.30 -8.41
C ILE A 282 -2.64 3.61 -8.20
N SER A 283 -3.71 4.28 -8.63
CA SER A 283 -5.06 3.74 -8.56
C SER A 283 -5.97 4.25 -9.67
N LYS A 284 -7.02 3.49 -9.97
CA LYS A 284 -8.09 3.85 -10.90
C LYS A 284 -9.44 3.58 -10.22
N THR A 285 -10.36 4.53 -10.34
CA THR A 285 -11.71 4.40 -9.78
C THR A 285 -12.72 4.28 -10.90
N TYR A 286 -13.65 3.35 -10.75
CA TYR A 286 -14.78 3.10 -11.64
C TYR A 286 -16.09 3.37 -10.91
N ALA A 287 -17.06 3.99 -11.60
CA ALA A 287 -18.38 4.22 -11.05
C ALA A 287 -19.21 2.93 -11.10
N LEU A 288 -19.94 2.65 -10.02
CA LEU A 288 -20.96 1.62 -9.94
C LEU A 288 -22.32 2.30 -9.84
N ASN A 289 -23.08 2.27 -10.93
CA ASN A 289 -24.38 2.92 -11.05
C ASN A 289 -25.46 2.05 -10.40
N ALA A 290 -26.50 2.70 -9.89
CA ALA A 290 -27.70 2.02 -9.40
C ALA A 290 -28.40 1.22 -10.51
N VAL A 291 -28.96 0.07 -10.15
CA VAL A 291 -29.71 -0.78 -11.08
C VAL A 291 -31.15 -1.00 -10.59
N THR A 292 -31.44 -1.99 -9.75
CA THR A 292 -32.81 -2.24 -9.27
C THR A 292 -33.23 -1.35 -8.11
N ASN A 293 -32.28 -0.69 -7.45
CA ASN A 293 -32.55 0.25 -6.37
C ASN A 293 -31.77 1.55 -6.61
N ASN A 294 -32.49 2.62 -6.95
CA ASN A 294 -31.92 3.93 -7.26
C ASN A 294 -31.16 4.59 -6.08
N ALA A 295 -31.35 4.09 -4.85
CA ALA A 295 -30.61 4.58 -3.69
C ALA A 295 -29.22 3.94 -3.54
N ILE A 296 -28.93 2.84 -4.24
CA ILE A 296 -27.67 2.10 -4.10
C ILE A 296 -26.75 2.39 -5.27
N SER A 297 -25.66 3.09 -5.01
CA SER A 297 -24.62 3.37 -6.01
C SER A 297 -23.27 3.57 -5.32
N GLY A 298 -22.18 3.65 -6.07
CA GLY A 298 -20.88 3.90 -5.48
C GLY A 298 -19.73 3.74 -6.45
N THR A 299 -18.62 3.20 -5.96
CA THR A 299 -17.39 3.06 -6.75
C THR A 299 -16.68 1.75 -6.47
N ALA A 300 -15.89 1.30 -7.45
CA ALA A 300 -14.85 0.31 -7.30
C ALA A 300 -13.49 0.97 -7.56
N LYS A 301 -12.60 0.97 -6.57
CA LYS A 301 -11.25 1.53 -6.68
C LYS A 301 -10.24 0.39 -6.78
N PHE A 302 -9.46 0.38 -7.86
CA PHE A 302 -8.36 -0.55 -8.07
C PHE A 302 -7.08 0.16 -7.66
N THR A 303 -6.33 -0.42 -6.73
CA THR A 303 -5.05 0.13 -6.24
C THR A 303 -3.93 -0.87 -6.50
N LYS A 304 -2.86 -0.42 -7.15
CA LYS A 304 -1.71 -1.27 -7.53
C LYS A 304 -0.85 -1.56 -6.30
N ARG A 305 -0.51 -2.82 -6.08
CA ARG A 305 0.50 -3.25 -5.10
C ARG A 305 1.90 -3.18 -5.69
N VAL A 306 2.93 -3.12 -4.84
CA VAL A 306 4.33 -3.20 -5.28
C VAL A 306 4.60 -4.49 -6.06
N SER A 307 3.92 -5.59 -5.73
CA SER A 307 3.95 -6.86 -6.47
C SER A 307 3.39 -6.79 -7.91
N GLY A 308 2.68 -5.71 -8.27
CA GLY A 308 1.93 -5.59 -9.53
C GLY A 308 0.52 -6.18 -9.47
N GLU A 309 0.14 -6.82 -8.36
CA GLU A 309 -1.23 -7.27 -8.08
C GLU A 309 -2.16 -6.10 -7.74
N THR A 310 -3.45 -6.37 -7.63
CA THR A 310 -4.48 -5.33 -7.41
C THR A 310 -5.25 -5.55 -6.12
N LEU A 311 -5.40 -4.49 -5.32
CA LEU A 311 -6.47 -4.41 -4.33
C LEU A 311 -7.68 -3.73 -4.97
N ILE A 312 -8.81 -4.43 -5.00
CA ILE A 312 -10.11 -3.88 -5.42
C ILE A 312 -10.92 -3.54 -4.17
N SER A 313 -11.18 -2.26 -3.95
CA SER A 313 -12.04 -1.77 -2.86
C SER A 313 -13.37 -1.27 -3.43
N ILE A 314 -14.47 -1.95 -3.11
CA ILE A 314 -15.83 -1.49 -3.45
C ILE A 314 -16.35 -0.66 -2.28
N ALA A 315 -16.96 0.49 -2.59
CA ALA A 315 -17.66 1.34 -1.62
C ALA A 315 -19.00 1.80 -2.22
N LEU A 316 -20.10 1.30 -1.65
CA LEU A 316 -21.47 1.63 -1.99
C LEU A 316 -22.12 2.48 -0.89
N THR A 317 -23.07 3.31 -1.29
CA THR A 317 -24.01 4.01 -0.40
C THR A 317 -25.40 3.37 -0.51
N GLY A 318 -26.27 3.61 0.48
CA GLY A 318 -27.66 3.14 0.46
C GLY A 318 -27.83 1.63 0.69
N THR A 319 -26.78 0.90 1.05
CA THR A 319 -26.85 -0.54 1.35
C THR A 319 -27.67 -0.83 2.60
N THR A 320 -28.22 -2.04 2.68
CA THR A 320 -29.03 -2.48 3.83
C THR A 320 -28.14 -3.16 4.87
N ALA A 321 -28.16 -2.66 6.11
CA ALA A 321 -27.38 -3.23 7.21
C ALA A 321 -27.71 -4.72 7.43
N GLY A 322 -26.67 -5.52 7.70
CA GLY A 322 -26.78 -6.97 7.89
C GLY A 322 -26.89 -7.80 6.59
N VAL A 323 -27.11 -7.17 5.43
CA VAL A 323 -27.12 -7.89 4.14
C VAL A 323 -25.68 -8.09 3.64
N ILE A 324 -25.38 -9.28 3.13
CA ILE A 324 -24.12 -9.58 2.44
C ILE A 324 -24.41 -9.70 0.95
N SER A 325 -23.81 -8.81 0.16
CA SER A 325 -24.10 -8.63 -1.26
C SER A 325 -22.94 -9.15 -2.11
N PRO A 326 -23.03 -10.35 -2.71
CA PRO A 326 -21.97 -10.90 -3.57
C PRO A 326 -21.61 -9.94 -4.70
N ALA A 327 -20.34 -9.95 -5.10
CA ALA A 327 -19.85 -9.10 -6.18
C ALA A 327 -18.89 -9.88 -7.07
N HIS A 328 -18.89 -9.57 -8.37
CA HIS A 328 -18.08 -10.27 -9.36
C HIS A 328 -17.62 -9.31 -10.45
N ILE A 329 -16.45 -9.58 -11.04
CA ILE A 329 -16.08 -9.06 -12.36
C ILE A 329 -16.50 -10.06 -13.41
N HIS A 330 -17.23 -9.60 -14.41
CA HIS A 330 -17.67 -10.35 -15.57
C HIS A 330 -16.86 -9.98 -16.81
N LEU A 331 -16.87 -10.87 -17.82
CA LEU A 331 -16.35 -10.60 -19.16
C LEU A 331 -17.26 -9.64 -19.94
N ASN A 332 -16.68 -8.95 -20.93
CA ASN A 332 -17.34 -8.03 -21.85
C ASN A 332 -17.85 -6.74 -21.18
N SER A 333 -18.65 -5.94 -21.90
CA SER A 333 -19.33 -4.79 -21.31
C SER A 333 -20.65 -5.20 -20.63
N VAL A 334 -21.16 -4.32 -19.76
CA VAL A 334 -22.48 -4.43 -19.14
C VAL A 334 -23.58 -4.76 -20.16
N ALA A 335 -23.58 -4.08 -21.30
CA ALA A 335 -24.62 -4.22 -22.33
C ALA A 335 -24.57 -5.59 -23.04
N GLN A 336 -23.38 -6.17 -23.15
CA GLN A 336 -23.18 -7.47 -23.77
C GLN A 336 -23.41 -8.61 -22.77
N GLY A 337 -23.13 -8.37 -21.49
CA GLY A 337 -23.09 -9.41 -20.49
C GLY A 337 -21.93 -10.40 -20.69
N GLY A 338 -21.75 -11.31 -19.75
CA GLY A 338 -20.71 -12.32 -19.84
C GLY A 338 -20.61 -13.20 -18.60
N GLY A 339 -19.82 -14.26 -18.71
CA GLY A 339 -19.48 -15.13 -17.59
C GLY A 339 -18.65 -14.40 -16.52
N ILE A 340 -18.64 -14.96 -15.31
CA ILE A 340 -17.84 -14.45 -14.20
C ILE A 340 -16.36 -14.75 -14.47
N ALA A 341 -15.53 -13.71 -14.43
CA ALA A 341 -14.09 -13.80 -14.60
C ALA A 341 -13.35 -13.82 -13.26
N ILE A 342 -13.81 -13.04 -12.28
CA ILE A 342 -13.19 -12.92 -10.94
C ILE A 342 -14.30 -12.82 -9.89
N ASP A 343 -14.23 -13.69 -8.88
CA ASP A 343 -15.05 -13.56 -7.68
C ASP A 343 -14.47 -12.48 -6.76
N LEU A 344 -15.32 -11.57 -6.29
CA LEU A 344 -14.93 -10.54 -5.33
C LEU A 344 -15.52 -10.85 -3.95
N THR A 345 -14.84 -10.37 -2.92
CA THR A 345 -15.39 -10.33 -1.56
C THR A 345 -16.73 -9.59 -1.59
N ALA A 346 -17.76 -10.24 -1.03
CA ALA A 346 -19.09 -9.66 -0.94
C ALA A 346 -19.10 -8.35 -0.15
N VAL A 347 -19.88 -7.38 -0.62
CA VAL A 347 -20.07 -6.09 0.04
C VAL A 347 -20.83 -6.29 1.35
N ASN A 348 -20.24 -5.82 2.44
CA ASN A 348 -20.90 -5.80 3.74
C ASN A 348 -21.92 -4.66 3.77
N GLY A 349 -23.20 -4.98 3.86
CA GLY A 349 -24.29 -4.00 3.77
C GLY A 349 -24.37 -3.02 4.94
N THR A 350 -23.72 -3.30 6.07
CA THR A 350 -23.61 -2.35 7.19
C THR A 350 -22.59 -1.26 6.90
N THR A 351 -21.45 -1.60 6.28
CA THR A 351 -20.39 -0.62 5.97
C THR A 351 -20.46 -0.09 4.55
N GLY A 352 -21.19 -0.78 3.66
CA GLY A 352 -21.21 -0.55 2.23
C GLY A 352 -19.92 -0.94 1.52
N LYS A 353 -19.00 -1.67 2.18
CA LYS A 353 -17.63 -1.87 1.67
C LYS A 353 -17.27 -3.34 1.49
N SER A 354 -16.35 -3.60 0.56
CA SER A 354 -15.57 -4.83 0.49
C SER A 354 -14.19 -4.58 -0.11
N GLU A 355 -13.25 -5.48 0.19
CA GLU A 355 -11.89 -5.45 -0.33
C GLU A 355 -11.49 -6.84 -0.83
N THR A 356 -10.88 -6.91 -2.01
CA THR A 356 -10.43 -8.17 -2.63
C THR A 356 -9.03 -7.99 -3.18
N SER A 357 -8.09 -8.89 -2.81
CA SER A 357 -6.79 -8.95 -3.47
C SER A 357 -6.87 -9.86 -4.69
N VAL A 358 -6.50 -9.34 -5.85
CA VAL A 358 -6.61 -10.00 -7.15
C VAL A 358 -5.23 -10.14 -7.80
N SER A 359 -4.89 -11.38 -8.13
CA SER A 359 -3.67 -11.76 -8.85
C SER A 359 -3.92 -12.76 -9.99
N LYS A 360 -5.14 -13.29 -10.10
CA LYS A 360 -5.57 -14.24 -11.13
C LYS A 360 -7.07 -14.17 -11.38
N LEU A 361 -7.46 -14.64 -12.55
CA LEU A 361 -8.84 -14.98 -12.91
C LEU A 361 -9.26 -16.30 -12.23
N ASN A 362 -10.57 -16.57 -12.20
CA ASN A 362 -11.14 -17.79 -11.63
C ASN A 362 -10.65 -19.07 -12.34
N ASN A 363 -10.24 -18.98 -13.61
CA ASN A 363 -9.66 -20.10 -14.36
C ASN A 363 -8.16 -20.33 -14.09
N GLY A 364 -7.55 -19.55 -13.20
CA GLY A 364 -6.14 -19.66 -12.83
C GLY A 364 -5.18 -18.77 -13.64
N THR A 365 -5.63 -18.12 -14.72
CA THR A 365 -4.79 -17.20 -15.50
C THR A 365 -4.37 -16.01 -14.64
N ALA A 366 -3.07 -15.75 -14.52
CA ALA A 366 -2.54 -14.60 -13.79
C ALA A 366 -3.02 -13.28 -14.41
N ILE A 367 -3.32 -12.29 -13.57
CA ILE A 367 -3.74 -10.95 -14.01
C ILE A 367 -3.11 -9.88 -13.11
N THR A 368 -2.45 -8.91 -13.71
CA THR A 368 -1.85 -7.77 -13.02
C THR A 368 -2.80 -6.58 -12.98
N TYR A 369 -2.45 -5.56 -12.20
CA TYR A 369 -3.12 -4.26 -12.22
C TYR A 369 -3.19 -3.65 -13.61
N ASP A 370 -2.08 -3.63 -14.34
CA ASP A 370 -2.03 -3.02 -15.67
C ASP A 370 -2.92 -3.81 -16.64
N MET A 371 -2.92 -5.15 -16.58
CA MET A 371 -3.83 -5.99 -17.37
C MET A 371 -5.31 -5.76 -17.01
N LEU A 372 -5.63 -5.49 -15.75
CA LEU A 372 -7.00 -5.15 -15.33
C LEU A 372 -7.48 -3.80 -15.87
N LEU A 373 -6.58 -2.85 -16.14
CA LEU A 373 -6.94 -1.59 -16.78
C LEU A 373 -7.31 -1.74 -18.26
N ASP A 374 -6.77 -2.77 -18.92
CA ASP A 374 -7.09 -3.12 -20.32
C ASP A 374 -8.16 -4.22 -20.42
N PHE A 375 -8.62 -4.74 -19.28
CA PHE A 375 -9.57 -5.85 -19.24
C PHE A 375 -10.95 -5.42 -19.74
N ASN A 376 -11.46 -6.13 -20.75
CA ASN A 376 -12.84 -5.98 -21.21
C ASN A 376 -13.78 -6.66 -20.20
N GLY A 377 -14.21 -5.90 -19.18
CA GLY A 377 -15.10 -6.40 -18.14
C GLY A 377 -16.04 -5.37 -17.54
N TYR A 378 -16.90 -5.86 -16.65
CA TYR A 378 -17.77 -5.04 -15.81
C TYR A 378 -17.95 -5.67 -14.43
N ILE A 379 -18.31 -4.87 -13.43
CA ILE A 379 -18.62 -5.31 -12.08
C ILE A 379 -20.13 -5.40 -11.90
N ASN A 380 -20.59 -6.49 -11.31
CA ASN A 380 -21.92 -6.63 -10.74
C ASN A 380 -21.84 -6.72 -9.21
N VAL A 381 -22.78 -6.08 -8.54
CA VAL A 381 -23.07 -6.32 -7.12
C VAL A 381 -24.53 -6.79 -7.01
N HIS A 382 -24.71 -7.97 -6.42
CA HIS A 382 -26.00 -8.64 -6.28
C HIS A 382 -26.69 -8.22 -4.98
N GLN A 383 -28.02 -8.31 -4.92
CA GLN A 383 -28.78 -7.92 -3.74
C GLN A 383 -28.36 -8.69 -2.49
N SER A 384 -28.36 -10.02 -2.56
CA SER A 384 -27.93 -10.90 -1.47
C SER A 384 -27.51 -12.27 -1.99
N ALA A 385 -26.91 -13.10 -1.13
CA ALA A 385 -26.58 -14.49 -1.46
C ALA A 385 -27.82 -15.34 -1.84
N THR A 386 -29.02 -14.98 -1.37
CA THR A 386 -30.28 -15.66 -1.72
C THR A 386 -31.00 -15.06 -2.92
N ASN A 387 -30.58 -13.89 -3.40
CA ASN A 387 -31.17 -13.20 -4.56
C ASN A 387 -30.09 -12.74 -5.55
N LEU A 388 -29.37 -13.71 -6.11
CA LEU A 388 -28.30 -13.48 -7.09
C LEU A 388 -28.83 -12.98 -8.45
N SER A 389 -30.12 -13.16 -8.78
CA SER A 389 -30.70 -12.61 -10.00
C SER A 389 -30.91 -11.09 -9.95
N THR A 390 -30.94 -10.50 -8.76
CA THR A 390 -31.17 -9.07 -8.58
C THR A 390 -29.84 -8.32 -8.46
N ILE A 391 -29.55 -7.42 -9.40
CA ILE A 391 -28.36 -6.55 -9.39
C ILE A 391 -28.72 -5.22 -8.75
N ILE A 392 -27.95 -4.78 -7.75
CA ILE A 392 -28.17 -3.51 -7.04
C ILE A 392 -27.24 -2.40 -7.51
N ALA A 393 -26.02 -2.74 -7.93
CA ALA A 393 -25.07 -1.78 -8.50
C ALA A 393 -24.23 -2.44 -9.59
N GLN A 394 -23.88 -1.68 -10.63
CA GLN A 394 -23.15 -2.20 -11.79
C GLN A 394 -22.30 -1.13 -12.48
N GLY A 395 -21.15 -1.51 -13.04
CA GLY A 395 -20.34 -0.58 -13.84
C GLY A 395 -19.30 -1.26 -14.71
N ASN A 396 -19.08 -0.71 -15.91
CA ASN A 396 -17.98 -1.12 -16.78
C ASN A 396 -16.62 -0.80 -16.13
N ILE A 397 -15.63 -1.66 -16.35
CA ILE A 397 -14.25 -1.50 -15.91
C ILE A 397 -13.28 -1.64 -17.10
N GLY A 398 -11.99 -1.40 -16.85
CA GLY A 398 -10.92 -1.57 -17.84
C GLY A 398 -11.19 -0.88 -19.18
N SER A 399 -11.04 -1.60 -20.28
CA SER A 399 -11.20 -1.07 -21.65
C SER A 399 -12.61 -0.56 -21.98
N ASN A 400 -13.61 -0.95 -21.19
CA ASN A 400 -15.00 -0.50 -21.37
C ASN A 400 -15.26 0.89 -20.77
N THR A 401 -14.28 1.45 -20.06
CA THR A 401 -14.45 2.72 -19.34
C THR A 401 -14.20 3.90 -20.28
N GLY A 402 -15.29 4.53 -20.69
CA GLY A 402 -15.28 5.57 -21.75
C GLY A 402 -16.39 5.40 -22.79
N ASN A 403 -17.17 4.32 -22.73
CA ASN A 403 -18.29 4.06 -23.65
C ASN A 403 -19.66 4.59 -23.18
N ASN A 404 -19.67 5.58 -22.28
CA ASN A 404 -20.91 6.22 -21.79
C ASN A 404 -21.14 7.64 -22.35
N THR A 405 -20.44 8.04 -23.42
CA THR A 405 -20.99 9.04 -24.33
C THR A 405 -21.83 8.27 -25.34
N ALA A 406 -23.15 8.37 -25.25
CA ALA A 406 -23.99 7.96 -26.38
C ALA A 406 -23.48 8.74 -27.61
N LEU A 407 -22.88 8.03 -28.56
CA LEU A 407 -22.36 8.63 -29.78
C LEU A 407 -23.57 9.05 -30.61
N ASN A 408 -23.94 10.33 -30.54
CA ASN A 408 -25.13 10.87 -31.18
C ASN A 408 -24.82 11.56 -32.51
N TYR A 409 -25.60 11.21 -33.53
CA TYR A 409 -25.70 11.94 -34.79
C TYR A 409 -27.02 12.71 -34.83
N ASN A 410 -26.97 14.02 -35.04
CA ASN A 410 -28.14 14.79 -35.41
C ASN A 410 -28.33 14.67 -36.93
N VAL A 411 -29.50 14.20 -37.36
CA VAL A 411 -29.84 13.94 -38.75
C VAL A 411 -30.96 14.87 -39.18
N THR A 412 -30.68 15.75 -40.14
CA THR A 412 -31.67 16.57 -40.85
C THR A 412 -31.63 16.23 -42.34
N ASN A 413 -32.40 16.92 -43.19
CA ASN A 413 -32.44 16.66 -44.64
C ASN A 413 -32.24 17.95 -45.46
N SER A 414 -31.64 17.80 -46.64
CA SER A 414 -31.61 18.81 -47.69
C SER A 414 -32.62 18.43 -48.77
N GLY A 415 -33.87 18.92 -48.63
CA GLY A 415 -34.97 18.49 -49.51
C GLY A 415 -35.02 16.96 -49.62
N ALA A 416 -35.13 16.45 -50.86
CA ALA A 416 -35.11 15.03 -51.19
C ALA A 416 -33.73 14.49 -51.62
N SER A 417 -32.66 15.29 -51.55
CA SER A 417 -31.36 14.91 -52.12
C SER A 417 -30.46 14.19 -51.11
N SER A 418 -30.40 14.64 -49.84
CA SER A 418 -29.49 14.07 -48.84
C SER A 418 -30.02 14.15 -47.40
N TYR A 419 -29.58 13.21 -46.57
CA TYR A 419 -29.50 13.42 -45.13
C TYR A 419 -28.26 14.25 -44.79
N ILE A 420 -28.40 15.18 -43.85
CA ILE A 420 -27.32 16.01 -43.31
C ILE A 420 -27.01 15.53 -41.90
N PHE A 421 -25.76 15.11 -41.67
CA PHE A 421 -25.28 14.64 -40.37
C PHE A 421 -24.42 15.69 -39.67
N ASN A 422 -24.68 15.84 -38.36
CA ASN A 422 -23.87 16.60 -37.43
C ASN A 422 -23.59 15.77 -36.17
N GLY A 423 -22.44 15.96 -35.52
CA GLY A 423 -22.04 15.21 -34.33
C GLY A 423 -21.05 14.08 -34.62
N ASN A 424 -20.39 13.56 -33.59
CA ASN A 424 -19.33 12.54 -33.68
C ASN A 424 -18.26 12.83 -34.75
N GLY A 425 -17.80 14.08 -34.84
CA GLY A 425 -16.77 14.50 -35.80
C GLY A 425 -17.30 14.87 -37.19
N LEU A 426 -18.61 14.82 -37.43
CA LEU A 426 -19.24 15.29 -38.66
C LEU A 426 -19.86 16.68 -38.47
N THR A 427 -19.71 17.52 -39.49
CA THR A 427 -20.30 18.87 -39.56
C THR A 427 -20.94 19.04 -40.93
N ASN A 428 -22.26 19.24 -40.98
CA ASN A 428 -23.07 19.42 -42.18
C ASN A 428 -22.73 18.45 -43.33
N SER A 429 -22.48 17.19 -42.99
CA SER A 429 -22.03 16.19 -43.96
C SER A 429 -23.22 15.58 -44.69
N ASN A 430 -23.23 15.63 -46.02
CA ASN A 430 -24.28 15.06 -46.86
C ASN A 430 -24.03 13.56 -47.07
N ASN A 431 -24.99 12.72 -46.66
CA ASN A 431 -24.95 11.27 -46.83
C ASN A 431 -23.58 10.62 -46.52
N PRO A 432 -22.93 10.91 -45.38
CA PRO A 432 -21.62 10.36 -45.06
C PRO A 432 -21.70 8.84 -44.82
N ASN A 433 -20.65 8.11 -45.19
CA ASN A 433 -20.47 6.76 -44.69
C ASN A 433 -20.12 6.81 -43.19
N LEU A 434 -20.66 5.87 -42.41
CA LEU A 434 -20.45 5.79 -40.98
C LEU A 434 -19.58 4.58 -40.66
N THR A 435 -18.71 4.70 -39.65
CA THR A 435 -17.99 3.56 -39.08
C THR A 435 -18.41 3.41 -37.63
N LEU A 436 -19.01 2.27 -37.30
CA LEU A 436 -19.56 1.99 -35.99
C LEU A 436 -18.95 0.70 -35.42
N GLN A 437 -18.88 0.58 -34.09
CA GLN A 437 -18.21 -0.52 -33.41
C GLN A 437 -19.21 -1.46 -32.74
N ARG A 438 -19.00 -2.77 -32.88
CA ARG A 438 -19.75 -3.80 -32.15
C ARG A 438 -19.66 -3.56 -30.65
N GLY A 439 -20.76 -3.80 -29.94
CA GLY A 439 -20.84 -3.58 -28.49
C GLY A 439 -21.03 -2.12 -28.08
N LYS A 440 -21.11 -1.17 -29.03
CA LYS A 440 -21.40 0.23 -28.72
C LYS A 440 -22.84 0.59 -29.08
N THR A 441 -23.36 1.60 -28.39
CA THR A 441 -24.68 2.19 -28.64
C THR A 441 -24.51 3.57 -29.27
N TYR A 442 -25.19 3.76 -30.40
CA TYR A 442 -25.27 5.00 -31.14
C TYR A 442 -26.70 5.51 -31.12
N THR A 443 -26.88 6.83 -31.13
CA THR A 443 -28.19 7.45 -31.30
C THR A 443 -28.20 8.33 -32.54
N PHE A 444 -29.35 8.38 -33.20
CA PHE A 444 -29.62 9.28 -34.32
C PHE A 444 -30.82 10.14 -33.91
N THR A 445 -30.58 11.41 -33.59
CA THR A 445 -31.65 12.40 -33.39
C THR A 445 -32.12 12.87 -34.76
N VAL A 446 -33.20 12.27 -35.25
CA VAL A 446 -33.76 12.50 -36.58
C VAL A 446 -34.78 13.63 -36.52
N ASN A 447 -34.65 14.61 -37.39
CA ASN A 447 -35.66 15.63 -37.69
C ASN A 447 -35.68 15.83 -39.20
N THR A 448 -36.37 14.92 -39.90
CA THR A 448 -36.39 14.82 -41.36
C THR A 448 -37.82 14.65 -41.88
N PRO A 449 -38.72 15.64 -41.68
CA PRO A 449 -40.15 15.51 -42.00
C PRO A 449 -40.37 15.04 -43.45
N GLY A 450 -41.13 13.95 -43.64
CA GLY A 450 -41.37 13.36 -44.97
C GLY A 450 -40.25 12.48 -45.51
N HIS A 451 -39.15 12.30 -44.76
CA HIS A 451 -38.01 11.46 -45.13
C HIS A 451 -37.66 10.45 -44.02
N PRO A 452 -38.43 9.35 -43.88
CA PRO A 452 -38.21 8.27 -42.91
C PRO A 452 -36.77 7.71 -42.94
N PHE A 453 -36.06 7.67 -41.82
CA PHE A 453 -34.67 7.18 -41.73
C PHE A 453 -34.63 5.70 -41.34
N LEU A 454 -34.27 4.81 -42.28
CA LEU A 454 -34.21 3.36 -42.04
C LEU A 454 -32.78 2.84 -42.00
N ILE A 455 -32.46 2.01 -41.02
CA ILE A 455 -31.28 1.13 -41.03
C ILE A 455 -31.67 -0.22 -41.63
N LYS A 456 -30.94 -0.66 -42.67
CA LYS A 456 -31.29 -1.81 -43.53
C LYS A 456 -30.08 -2.68 -43.84
N SER A 457 -30.34 -3.96 -44.13
CA SER A 457 -29.33 -4.93 -44.58
C SER A 457 -29.07 -4.86 -46.09
N VAL A 458 -29.97 -4.25 -46.85
CA VAL A 458 -29.86 -4.04 -48.30
C VAL A 458 -30.10 -2.55 -48.60
N GLN A 459 -29.24 -1.97 -49.43
CA GLN A 459 -29.34 -0.58 -49.85
C GLN A 459 -30.43 -0.39 -50.91
N SER A 460 -31.69 -0.37 -50.49
CA SER A 460 -32.85 -0.13 -51.36
C SER A 460 -33.88 0.77 -50.70
N THR A 461 -34.64 1.51 -51.49
CA THR A 461 -35.84 2.24 -51.01
C THR A 461 -36.95 1.26 -50.60
N GLY A 462 -38.04 1.80 -50.05
CA GLY A 462 -39.16 1.06 -49.48
C GLY A 462 -38.86 0.42 -48.12
N THR A 463 -39.84 -0.30 -47.59
CA THR A 463 -39.82 -0.84 -46.21
C THR A 463 -39.26 -2.26 -46.09
N ALA A 464 -38.95 -2.94 -47.20
CA ALA A 464 -38.39 -4.29 -47.19
C ALA A 464 -36.94 -4.32 -46.65
N ASN A 465 -36.52 -5.40 -46.00
CA ASN A 465 -35.16 -5.60 -45.45
C ASN A 465 -34.72 -4.63 -44.32
N PRO A 466 -35.58 -4.29 -43.35
CA PRO A 466 -35.13 -3.54 -42.17
C PRO A 466 -34.13 -4.38 -41.36
N TYR A 467 -33.09 -3.74 -40.85
CA TYR A 467 -32.23 -4.33 -39.84
C TYR A 467 -32.78 -3.93 -38.47
N SER A 468 -33.35 -4.89 -37.73
CA SER A 468 -34.08 -4.62 -36.49
C SER A 468 -33.33 -5.02 -35.23
N ASP A 469 -32.26 -5.81 -35.33
CA ASP A 469 -31.52 -6.30 -34.17
C ASP A 469 -30.71 -5.16 -33.52
N GLY A 470 -31.03 -4.84 -32.27
CA GLY A 470 -30.45 -3.72 -31.54
C GLY A 470 -30.89 -2.32 -31.99
N VAL A 471 -31.85 -2.20 -32.92
CA VAL A 471 -32.37 -0.91 -33.42
C VAL A 471 -33.76 -0.62 -32.85
N THR A 472 -33.97 0.56 -32.28
CA THR A 472 -35.29 1.05 -31.85
C THR A 472 -35.74 2.24 -32.69
N ASN A 473 -37.06 2.42 -32.86
CA ASN A 473 -37.67 3.53 -33.60
C ASN A 473 -37.22 3.62 -35.08
N ASN A 474 -36.82 2.49 -35.67
CA ASN A 474 -36.33 2.41 -37.05
C ASN A 474 -37.38 2.93 -38.04
N GLY A 475 -36.98 3.75 -39.01
CA GLY A 475 -37.89 4.37 -39.97
C GLY A 475 -38.58 5.64 -39.48
N SER A 476 -38.29 6.15 -38.28
CA SER A 476 -38.85 7.44 -37.87
C SER A 476 -38.30 8.59 -38.72
N SER A 477 -39.15 9.57 -39.02
CA SER A 477 -38.78 10.86 -39.61
C SER A 477 -38.64 11.97 -38.55
N ASN A 478 -38.97 11.70 -37.28
CA ASN A 478 -38.84 12.65 -36.17
C ASN A 478 -38.67 11.92 -34.82
N GLY A 479 -37.62 12.24 -34.07
CA GLY A 479 -37.31 11.63 -32.78
C GLY A 479 -35.96 10.90 -32.77
N VAL A 480 -35.70 10.12 -31.72
CA VAL A 480 -34.41 9.43 -31.54
C VAL A 480 -34.52 7.97 -32.00
N ILE A 481 -33.62 7.55 -32.88
CA ILE A 481 -33.39 6.15 -33.25
C ILE A 481 -32.15 5.70 -32.48
N THR A 482 -32.25 4.60 -31.72
CA THR A 482 -31.10 4.04 -31.00
C THR A 482 -30.65 2.77 -31.69
N PHE A 483 -29.33 2.63 -31.89
CA PHE A 483 -28.73 1.42 -32.43
C PHE A 483 -27.60 0.93 -31.50
N THR A 484 -27.90 -0.12 -30.73
CA THR A 484 -26.89 -0.91 -30.01
C THR A 484 -26.41 -2.01 -30.94
N ILE A 485 -25.14 -1.99 -31.30
CA ILE A 485 -24.60 -2.90 -32.33
C ILE A 485 -24.31 -4.26 -31.70
N PRO A 486 -25.06 -5.32 -32.06
CA PRO A 486 -24.85 -6.62 -31.48
C PRO A 486 -23.55 -7.25 -32.00
N SER A 487 -23.00 -8.21 -31.26
CA SER A 487 -21.72 -8.86 -31.60
C SER A 487 -21.77 -9.64 -32.92
N ASN A 488 -22.95 -10.10 -33.32
CA ASN A 488 -23.22 -10.79 -34.58
C ASN A 488 -23.63 -9.86 -35.74
N ALA A 489 -23.61 -8.53 -35.55
CA ALA A 489 -23.97 -7.59 -36.61
C ALA A 489 -23.12 -7.82 -37.88
N PRO A 490 -23.70 -7.78 -39.09
CA PRO A 490 -22.94 -7.83 -40.33
C PRO A 490 -21.89 -6.72 -40.40
N ASN A 491 -20.78 -6.95 -41.12
CA ASN A 491 -19.74 -5.92 -41.33
C ASN A 491 -20.25 -4.71 -42.12
N THR A 492 -21.37 -4.86 -42.83
CA THR A 492 -21.94 -3.82 -43.69
C THR A 492 -23.45 -3.76 -43.52
N LEU A 493 -23.93 -2.57 -43.19
CA LEU A 493 -25.33 -2.17 -43.17
C LEU A 493 -25.49 -0.85 -43.93
N TYR A 494 -26.71 -0.36 -44.06
CA TYR A 494 -27.00 0.89 -44.75
C TYR A 494 -27.99 1.71 -43.94
N TYR A 495 -27.89 3.04 -44.02
CA TYR A 495 -29.04 3.90 -43.76
C TYR A 495 -29.60 4.40 -45.09
N ILE A 496 -30.93 4.53 -45.18
CA ILE A 496 -31.60 4.98 -46.41
C ILE A 496 -32.99 5.54 -46.12
N CYS A 497 -33.41 6.52 -46.92
CA CYS A 497 -34.78 7.02 -46.90
C CYS A 497 -35.75 6.03 -47.53
N GLU A 498 -36.95 5.90 -46.97
CA GLU A 498 -38.00 5.06 -47.54
C GLU A 498 -38.34 5.44 -48.99
N PHE A 499 -38.41 6.74 -49.30
CA PHE A 499 -38.94 7.22 -50.58
C PHE A 499 -37.85 7.65 -51.58
N HIS A 500 -36.69 8.12 -51.10
CA HIS A 500 -35.72 8.82 -51.94
C HIS A 500 -34.40 8.04 -51.99
N SER A 501 -34.09 7.46 -53.16
CA SER A 501 -32.90 6.62 -53.35
C SER A 501 -31.58 7.37 -53.21
N SER A 502 -31.58 8.70 -53.38
CA SER A 502 -30.41 9.56 -53.19
C SER A 502 -30.05 9.77 -51.72
N MET A 503 -30.97 9.53 -50.78
CA MET A 503 -30.75 9.77 -49.35
C MET A 503 -30.28 8.49 -48.65
N THR A 504 -29.01 8.13 -48.80
CA THR A 504 -28.47 6.87 -48.29
C THR A 504 -26.97 6.94 -48.01
N GLY A 505 -26.46 6.06 -47.15
CA GLY A 505 -25.03 5.84 -46.96
C GLY A 505 -24.72 4.46 -46.37
N VAL A 506 -23.44 4.09 -46.41
CA VAL A 506 -22.94 2.81 -45.89
C VAL A 506 -22.60 2.94 -44.41
N ILE A 507 -22.95 1.91 -43.64
CA ILE A 507 -22.52 1.73 -42.25
C ILE A 507 -21.53 0.56 -42.22
N THR A 508 -20.25 0.87 -42.02
CA THR A 508 -19.19 -0.12 -41.79
C THR A 508 -19.15 -0.48 -40.31
N VAL A 509 -19.31 -1.77 -39.99
CA VAL A 509 -19.28 -2.26 -38.62
C VAL A 509 -17.95 -2.93 -38.32
N THR A 510 -17.19 -2.36 -37.38
CA THR A 510 -15.89 -2.87 -36.93
C THR A 510 -15.99 -3.50 -35.54
N ASN A 511 -14.92 -4.16 -35.12
CA ASN A 511 -14.76 -4.62 -33.74
C ASN A 511 -14.34 -3.49 -32.81
#